data_AF-A0A1F3CAL0-F1
#
_entry.id   AF-A0A1F3CAL0-F1
#
_cell.length_a   1.000
_cell.length_b   1.000
_cell.length_c   1.000
_cell.angle_alpha   90.00
_cell.angle_beta   90.00
_cell.angle_gamma   90.00
#
_symmetry.space_group_name_H-M   'P 1'
#
loop_
_entity.id
_entity.type
_entity.pdbx_description
1 polymer ?
#
loop_
_entity_poly.entity_id
_entity_poly.type
_entity_poly.pdbx_seq_one_letter_code
_entity_poly.pdbx_strand_id
1 'polypeptide(L)'
;MRGYRWIAGLVAGLLLAAPVLADAKPAEKARDQDKTRIKAVTVTRQGGAYCFDRPIVYGNVAIAGGRCYNFYVLRPSTGAFLGFGPPGPPMIPPGQLVRLRTPAGAKTKGRLFYLVPIPLRGITIPIDVIRLVTVQVSSQPGRVVITVPRQGSGESTIERFEHPFTQR
;
A
#
# COMPACT_ATOMS: atom_id res chain seq x y z
N MET A 1 16.95 61.77 -14.92
CA MET A 1 16.45 61.75 -16.32
C MET A 1 17.51 62.39 -17.21
N ARG A 2 17.79 61.80 -18.39
CA ARG A 2 18.80 62.20 -19.41
C ARG A 2 20.25 62.04 -18.91
N GLY A 3 21.22 61.52 -19.67
CA GLY A 3 21.31 61.14 -21.08
C GLY A 3 22.80 61.08 -21.43
N TYR A 4 23.19 60.03 -22.17
CA TYR A 4 24.50 59.66 -22.75
C TYR A 4 25.55 60.76 -23.04
N ARG A 5 26.83 60.42 -22.84
CA ARG A 5 28.04 60.86 -23.58
C ARG A 5 29.20 59.87 -23.28
N TRP A 6 29.53 58.94 -24.18
CA TRP A 6 30.65 58.96 -25.16
C TRP A 6 32.05 59.15 -24.55
N ILE A 7 32.95 58.17 -24.82
CA ILE A 7 34.43 58.21 -25.02
C ILE A 7 34.85 56.73 -25.21
N ALA A 8 35.13 56.24 -26.43
CA ALA A 8 36.46 56.10 -27.05
C ALA A 8 37.54 55.57 -26.08
N GLY A 9 38.35 54.54 -26.31
CA GLY A 9 38.64 53.62 -27.39
C GLY A 9 39.92 52.87 -26.98
N LEU A 10 40.14 51.68 -27.56
CA LEU A 10 41.41 50.96 -27.76
C LEU A 10 42.42 50.85 -26.60
N VAL A 11 42.67 49.61 -26.12
CA VAL A 11 44.02 49.02 -26.17
C VAL A 11 43.91 47.51 -26.43
N ALA A 12 44.71 47.06 -27.38
CA ALA A 12 44.86 45.69 -27.83
C ALA A 12 45.55 44.79 -26.80
N GLY A 13 45.22 43.50 -26.82
CA GLY A 13 45.86 42.49 -26.00
C GLY A 13 45.60 41.09 -26.56
N LEU A 14 46.19 40.83 -27.72
CA LEU A 14 46.22 39.53 -28.39
C LEU A 14 47.01 38.54 -27.51
N LEU A 15 46.35 37.55 -26.90
CA LEU A 15 47.00 36.33 -26.42
C LEU A 15 46.13 35.12 -26.78
N LEU A 16 46.69 34.33 -27.70
CA LEU A 16 46.20 33.06 -28.21
C LEU A 16 46.07 32.01 -27.09
N ALA A 17 44.95 31.29 -27.03
CA ALA A 17 44.92 29.89 -26.56
C ALA A 17 43.60 29.17 -26.93
N ALA A 18 43.74 28.25 -27.89
CA ALA A 18 42.97 27.01 -28.14
C ALA A 18 41.47 27.04 -28.54
N PRO A 19 41.09 26.36 -29.66
CA PRO A 19 39.70 26.07 -29.97
C PRO A 19 39.25 24.85 -29.14
N VAL A 20 38.25 25.04 -28.26
CA VAL A 20 37.50 23.89 -27.74
C VAL A 20 36.56 23.45 -28.85
N LEU A 21 36.90 22.33 -29.48
CA LEU A 21 36.07 21.66 -30.46
C LEU A 21 34.66 21.43 -29.89
N ALA A 22 33.68 21.80 -30.70
CA ALA A 22 32.30 21.38 -30.56
C ALA A 22 32.21 19.85 -30.59
N ASP A 23 31.55 19.28 -29.59
CA ASP A 23 30.88 17.99 -29.69
C ASP A 23 29.42 18.19 -29.27
N ALA A 24 28.71 18.96 -30.11
CA ALA A 24 27.26 18.98 -30.08
C ALA A 24 26.75 17.69 -30.74
N LYS A 25 26.66 16.62 -29.95
CA LYS A 25 26.06 15.36 -30.38
C LYS A 25 24.55 15.35 -30.07
N PRO A 26 23.68 15.00 -31.03
CA PRO A 26 22.23 15.16 -30.89
C PRO A 26 21.57 13.96 -30.19
N ALA A 27 20.50 14.29 -29.46
CA ALA A 27 19.33 13.47 -29.16
C ALA A 27 19.55 11.99 -28.76
N GLU A 28 19.39 11.71 -27.47
CA GLU A 28 18.54 10.59 -27.08
C GLU A 28 17.65 11.05 -25.93
N LYS A 29 16.38 11.31 -26.25
CA LYS A 29 15.32 11.42 -25.24
C LYS A 29 15.47 10.17 -24.39
N ALA A 30 15.85 10.35 -23.12
CA ALA A 30 15.90 9.30 -22.13
C ALA A 30 14.56 8.56 -22.20
N ARG A 31 14.64 7.43 -22.89
CA ARG A 31 13.58 6.48 -23.10
C ARG A 31 13.02 6.20 -21.71
N ASP A 32 11.71 6.34 -21.62
CA ASP A 32 10.84 6.03 -20.50
C ASP A 32 11.17 4.62 -19.98
N GLN A 33 12.26 4.50 -19.23
CA GLN A 33 12.74 3.26 -18.65
C GLN A 33 12.02 3.11 -17.33
N ASP A 34 10.90 2.40 -17.45
CA ASP A 34 10.55 1.38 -16.50
C ASP A 34 10.42 1.88 -15.07
N LYS A 35 9.51 2.85 -14.92
CA LYS A 35 8.89 3.10 -13.62
C LYS A 35 7.88 1.97 -13.38
N THR A 36 8.37 0.75 -13.16
CA THR A 36 7.67 -0.26 -12.36
C THR A 36 7.59 0.32 -10.94
N ARG A 37 6.68 1.29 -10.78
CA ARG A 37 6.49 2.07 -9.56
C ARG A 37 5.83 1.12 -8.58
N ILE A 38 6.63 0.35 -7.85
CA ILE A 38 6.17 -0.35 -6.65
C ILE A 38 5.57 0.74 -5.77
N LYS A 39 4.23 0.77 -5.69
CA LYS A 39 3.52 1.83 -4.97
C LYS A 39 3.75 1.57 -3.49
N ALA A 40 3.90 2.66 -2.74
CA ALA A 40 4.21 2.67 -1.31
C ALA A 40 3.39 1.63 -0.52
N VAL A 41 4.08 0.90 0.37
CA VAL A 41 3.43 0.00 1.32
C VAL A 41 2.73 0.85 2.37
N THR A 42 1.40 0.76 2.46
CA THR A 42 0.61 1.42 3.49
C THR A 42 0.34 0.45 4.62
N VAL A 43 0.81 0.79 5.83
CA VAL A 43 0.51 0.01 7.03
C VAL A 43 -0.72 0.60 7.71
N THR A 44 -1.76 -0.20 7.81
CA THR A 44 -3.01 0.15 8.47
C THR A 44 -2.96 -0.33 9.92
N ARG A 45 -2.94 0.60 10.88
CA ARG A 45 -3.02 0.29 12.32
C ARG A 45 -4.36 -0.39 12.67
N GLN A 46 -4.43 -1.12 13.78
CA GLN A 46 -5.70 -1.67 14.27
C GLN A 46 -6.72 -0.53 14.47
N GLY A 47 -7.86 -0.63 13.79
CA GLY A 47 -8.91 0.39 13.80
C GLY A 47 -8.72 1.51 12.78
N GLY A 48 -7.62 1.49 12.04
CA GLY A 48 -7.49 2.23 10.79
C GLY A 48 -8.17 1.47 9.66
N ALA A 49 -8.88 2.19 8.79
CA ALA A 49 -9.41 1.62 7.56
C ALA A 49 -8.42 1.83 6.40
N TYR A 50 -8.40 0.92 5.43
CA TYR A 50 -7.70 1.11 4.15
C TYR A 50 -8.71 1.32 3.04
N CYS A 51 -8.48 2.32 2.19
CA CYS A 51 -9.33 2.65 1.06
C CYS A 51 -8.73 2.11 -0.23
N PHE A 52 -9.49 1.29 -0.96
CA PHE A 52 -9.06 0.82 -2.27
C PHE A 52 -9.53 1.79 -3.35
N ASP A 53 -8.61 2.31 -4.17
CA ASP A 53 -8.94 3.19 -5.30
C ASP A 53 -9.74 2.46 -6.38
N ARG A 54 -9.42 1.18 -6.61
CA ARG A 54 -9.97 0.32 -7.66
C ARG A 54 -10.48 -0.99 -7.07
N PRO A 55 -11.46 -1.65 -7.72
CA PRO A 55 -11.90 -2.96 -7.26
C PRO A 55 -10.74 -3.96 -7.33
N ILE A 56 -10.71 -4.85 -6.35
CA ILE A 56 -9.72 -5.92 -6.26
C ILE A 56 -10.44 -7.26 -6.32
N VAL A 57 -9.87 -8.24 -7.01
CA VAL A 57 -10.48 -9.56 -7.20
C VAL A 57 -9.57 -10.63 -6.61
N TYR A 58 -10.19 -11.56 -5.86
CA TYR A 58 -9.56 -12.78 -5.36
C TYR A 58 -10.41 -13.99 -5.71
N GLY A 59 -9.89 -14.88 -6.57
CA GLY A 59 -10.68 -15.98 -7.10
C GLY A 59 -11.99 -15.45 -7.71
N ASN A 60 -13.12 -15.84 -7.11
CA ASN A 60 -14.46 -15.41 -7.53
C ASN A 60 -15.04 -14.26 -6.69
N VAL A 61 -14.27 -13.69 -5.76
CA VAL A 61 -14.71 -12.61 -4.88
C VAL A 61 -14.20 -11.28 -5.43
N ALA A 62 -15.12 -10.42 -5.87
CA ALA A 62 -14.83 -9.04 -6.24
C ALA A 62 -15.10 -8.10 -5.05
N ILE A 63 -14.06 -7.44 -4.57
CA ILE A 63 -14.12 -6.45 -3.49
C ILE A 63 -14.19 -5.07 -4.13
N ALA A 64 -15.23 -4.31 -3.78
CA ALA A 64 -15.49 -3.02 -4.39
C ALA A 64 -14.36 -2.00 -4.12
N GLY A 65 -13.99 -1.25 -5.16
CA GLY A 65 -13.15 -0.05 -5.05
C GLY A 65 -13.98 1.16 -4.61
N GLY A 66 -13.29 2.29 -4.39
CA GLY A 66 -13.90 3.54 -3.93
C GLY A 66 -14.41 3.48 -2.48
N ARG A 67 -13.99 2.47 -1.71
CA ARG A 67 -14.49 2.22 -0.34
C ARG A 67 -13.34 1.89 0.61
N CYS A 68 -13.53 2.27 1.87
CA CYS A 68 -12.60 1.96 2.95
C CYS A 68 -13.10 0.79 3.79
N TYR A 69 -12.17 -0.05 4.22
CA TYR A 69 -12.46 -1.26 4.98
C TYR A 69 -11.59 -1.36 6.22
N ASN A 70 -12.21 -1.78 7.32
CA ASN A 70 -11.50 -2.31 8.48
C ASN A 70 -11.26 -3.81 8.28
N PHE A 71 -10.10 -4.30 8.71
CA PHE A 71 -9.71 -5.70 8.51
C PHE A 71 -9.87 -6.53 9.77
N TYR A 72 -10.49 -7.70 9.61
CA TYR A 72 -10.69 -8.65 10.68
C TYR A 72 -10.15 -10.00 10.24
N VAL A 73 -9.61 -10.77 11.18
CA VAL A 73 -9.39 -12.20 10.93
C VAL A 73 -10.46 -12.99 11.67
N LEU A 74 -11.11 -13.85 10.93
CA LEU A 74 -12.16 -14.75 11.36
C LEU A 74 -11.62 -16.18 11.27
N ARG A 75 -11.53 -16.91 12.40
CA ARG A 75 -11.04 -18.30 12.43
C ARG A 75 -12.12 -19.26 12.95
N PRO A 76 -13.05 -19.74 12.11
CA PRO A 76 -13.90 -20.88 12.45
C PRO A 76 -13.08 -22.18 12.51
N SER A 77 -13.71 -23.29 12.90
CA SER A 77 -13.07 -24.62 12.87
C SER A 77 -12.66 -25.08 11.47
N THR A 78 -13.28 -24.53 10.42
CA THR A 78 -13.07 -24.92 9.03
C THR A 78 -11.89 -24.23 8.33
N GLY A 79 -11.31 -23.18 8.93
CA GLY A 79 -10.23 -22.42 8.32
C GLY A 79 -10.04 -21.02 8.90
N ALA A 80 -9.30 -20.17 8.20
CA ALA A 80 -9.20 -18.74 8.51
C ALA A 80 -9.56 -17.89 7.31
N PHE A 81 -10.14 -16.73 7.60
CA PHE A 81 -10.62 -15.80 6.59
C PHE A 81 -10.22 -14.38 6.98
N LEU A 82 -9.75 -13.62 5.99
CA LEU A 82 -9.64 -12.17 6.08
C LEU A 82 -11.00 -11.56 5.76
N GLY A 83 -11.57 -10.88 6.74
CA GLY A 83 -12.85 -10.20 6.68
C GLY A 83 -12.70 -8.71 6.40
N PHE A 84 -13.53 -8.21 5.50
CA PHE A 84 -13.62 -6.80 5.13
C PHE A 84 -14.87 -6.19 5.79
N GLY A 85 -14.68 -5.41 6.84
CA GLY A 85 -15.77 -4.78 7.58
C GLY A 85 -16.08 -3.35 7.13
N PRO A 86 -17.13 -2.74 7.71
CA PRO A 86 -17.52 -1.37 7.41
C PRO A 86 -16.43 -0.36 7.75
N PRO A 87 -16.40 0.79 7.04
CA PRO A 87 -15.58 1.93 7.42
C PRO A 87 -16.08 2.53 8.75
N GLY A 88 -15.24 3.36 9.37
CA GLY A 88 -15.56 4.03 10.64
C GLY A 88 -15.03 3.26 11.85
N PRO A 89 -15.62 3.47 13.05
CA PRO A 89 -15.16 2.83 14.27
C PRO A 89 -15.16 1.30 14.14
N PRO A 90 -14.08 0.62 14.58
CA PRO A 90 -14.01 -0.82 14.50
C PRO A 90 -15.07 -1.47 15.39
N MET A 91 -15.65 -2.58 14.93
CA MET A 91 -16.68 -3.32 15.64
C MET A 91 -16.15 -4.05 16.87
N ILE A 92 -14.84 -4.34 16.87
CA ILE A 92 -14.11 -4.98 17.96
C ILE A 92 -13.01 -4.01 18.36
N PRO A 93 -12.88 -3.65 19.65
CA PRO A 93 -11.77 -2.85 20.12
C PRO A 93 -10.40 -3.46 19.78
N PRO A 94 -9.37 -2.64 19.49
CA PRO A 94 -8.01 -3.13 19.29
C PRO A 94 -7.52 -4.02 20.45
N GLY A 95 -6.74 -5.04 20.12
CA GLY A 95 -6.25 -6.02 21.09
C GLY A 95 -7.29 -7.07 21.53
N GLN A 96 -8.57 -6.76 21.50
CA GLN A 96 -9.65 -7.66 21.92
C GLN A 96 -9.94 -8.76 20.88
N LEU A 97 -10.38 -9.91 21.38
CA LEU A 97 -10.90 -11.03 20.61
C LEU A 97 -12.36 -11.28 21.00
N VAL A 98 -13.19 -11.61 20.01
CA VAL A 98 -14.60 -11.94 20.22
C VAL A 98 -14.85 -13.37 19.76
N ARG A 99 -15.47 -14.19 20.62
CA ARG A 99 -15.80 -15.58 20.28
C ARG A 99 -16.98 -15.64 19.32
N LEU A 100 -16.90 -16.50 18.30
CA LEU A 100 -17.93 -16.59 17.26
C LEU A 100 -19.26 -17.15 17.77
N ARG A 101 -19.22 -18.00 18.79
CA ARG A 101 -20.42 -18.57 19.44
C ARG A 101 -21.20 -17.58 20.29
N THR A 102 -20.67 -16.37 20.52
CA THR A 102 -21.39 -15.34 21.27
C THR A 102 -22.30 -14.52 20.35
N PRO A 103 -23.38 -13.89 20.87
CA PRO A 103 -24.20 -12.97 20.08
C PRO A 103 -23.39 -11.83 19.45
N ALA A 104 -22.36 -11.33 20.16
CA ALA A 104 -21.43 -10.34 19.63
C ALA A 104 -20.60 -10.87 18.44
N GLY A 105 -20.16 -12.12 18.50
CA GLY A 105 -19.48 -12.80 17.40
C GLY A 105 -20.35 -12.96 16.17
N ALA A 106 -21.60 -13.43 16.36
CA ALA A 106 -22.57 -13.57 15.28
C ALA A 106 -22.89 -12.22 14.62
N LYS A 107 -23.11 -11.17 15.42
CA LYS A 107 -23.36 -9.81 14.94
C LYS A 107 -22.18 -9.24 14.17
N THR A 108 -20.95 -9.44 14.66
CA THR A 108 -19.75 -8.96 13.96
C THR A 108 -19.55 -9.70 12.64
N LYS A 109 -19.68 -11.02 12.63
CA LYS A 109 -19.56 -11.84 11.41
C LYS A 109 -20.57 -11.42 10.35
N GLY A 110 -21.83 -11.21 10.72
CA GLY A 110 -22.90 -10.79 9.80
C GLY A 110 -22.72 -9.39 9.21
N ARG A 111 -21.82 -8.57 9.76
CA ARG A 111 -21.51 -7.21 9.28
C ARG A 111 -20.27 -7.15 8.39
N LEU A 112 -19.56 -8.26 8.20
CA LEU A 112 -18.46 -8.33 7.25
C LEU A 112 -19.03 -8.40 5.83
N PHE A 113 -18.51 -7.58 4.92
CA PHE A 113 -18.96 -7.52 3.54
C PHE A 113 -18.36 -8.63 2.69
N TYR A 114 -17.09 -8.96 2.93
CA TYR A 114 -16.35 -9.96 2.17
C TYR A 114 -15.52 -10.83 3.10
N LEU A 115 -15.38 -12.11 2.73
CA LEU A 115 -14.51 -13.08 3.40
C LEU A 115 -13.60 -13.71 2.36
N VAL A 116 -12.30 -13.53 2.54
CA VAL A 116 -11.26 -14.10 1.68
C VAL A 116 -10.54 -15.19 2.46
N PRO A 117 -10.51 -16.44 1.98
CA PRO A 117 -9.78 -17.51 2.68
C PRO A 117 -8.30 -17.17 2.74
N ILE A 118 -7.69 -17.41 3.91
CA ILE A 118 -6.25 -17.26 4.13
C ILE A 118 -5.67 -18.56 4.68
N PRO A 119 -4.53 -19.06 4.19
CA PRO A 119 -3.86 -20.21 4.78
C PRO A 119 -3.38 -19.86 6.19
N LEU A 120 -3.41 -20.86 7.07
CA LEU A 120 -3.11 -20.74 8.50
C LEU A 120 -1.61 -20.65 8.83
N ARG A 121 -0.72 -20.58 7.82
CA ARG A 121 0.73 -20.61 8.03
C ARG A 121 1.19 -19.28 8.64
N GLY A 122 1.86 -19.32 9.80
CA GLY A 122 2.45 -18.14 10.45
C GLY A 122 1.49 -17.28 11.28
N ILE A 123 0.22 -17.68 11.44
CA ILE A 123 -0.79 -16.91 12.17
C ILE A 123 -1.27 -17.66 13.43
N THR A 124 -0.90 -17.18 14.61
CA THR A 124 -1.37 -17.70 15.91
C THR A 124 -2.66 -17.00 16.34
N ILE A 125 -3.78 -17.30 15.69
CA ILE A 125 -5.10 -16.80 16.10
C ILE A 125 -5.91 -17.96 16.67
N PRO A 126 -6.55 -17.85 17.84
CA PRO A 126 -7.36 -18.94 18.41
C PRO A 126 -8.48 -19.41 17.46
N ILE A 127 -8.89 -20.67 17.57
CA ILE A 127 -10.10 -21.14 16.86
C ILE A 127 -11.34 -20.53 17.53
N ASP A 128 -12.40 -20.35 16.75
CA ASP A 128 -13.71 -19.85 17.17
C ASP A 128 -13.69 -18.37 17.59
N VAL A 129 -12.83 -17.56 16.96
CA VAL A 129 -12.75 -16.12 17.25
C VAL A 129 -12.77 -15.27 15.98
N ILE A 130 -13.18 -14.02 16.17
CA ILE A 130 -12.96 -12.92 15.26
C ILE A 130 -12.14 -11.85 15.99
N ARG A 131 -11.16 -11.27 15.29
CA ARG A 131 -10.27 -10.23 15.83
C ARG A 131 -10.07 -9.13 14.80
N LEU A 132 -9.98 -7.89 15.28
CA LEU A 132 -9.46 -6.78 14.47
C LEU A 132 -7.95 -6.96 14.26
N VAL A 133 -7.45 -6.69 13.06
CA VAL A 133 -6.02 -6.81 12.73
C VAL A 133 -5.48 -5.56 12.06
N THR A 134 -4.19 -5.31 12.29
CA THR A 134 -3.37 -4.43 11.46
C THR A 134 -3.10 -5.17 10.15
N VAL A 135 -3.06 -4.48 9.02
CA VAL A 135 -2.59 -5.07 7.75
C VAL A 135 -1.58 -4.14 7.09
N GLN A 136 -0.71 -4.70 6.25
CA GLN A 136 0.12 -3.94 5.33
C GLN A 136 -0.42 -4.15 3.92
N VAL A 137 -0.78 -3.07 3.26
CA VAL A 137 -1.26 -3.11 1.89
C VAL A 137 -0.17 -2.56 0.98
N SER A 138 0.36 -3.41 0.12
CA SER A 138 1.31 -3.03 -0.93
C SER A 138 0.58 -3.04 -2.26
N SER A 139 0.55 -1.90 -2.94
CA SER A 139 -0.02 -1.81 -4.28
C SER A 139 1.10 -1.96 -5.30
N GLN A 140 1.01 -3.00 -6.11
CA GLN A 140 1.97 -3.34 -7.16
C GLN A 140 1.29 -3.16 -8.53
N PRO A 141 2.04 -3.01 -9.62
CA PRO A 141 1.45 -2.96 -10.96
C PRO A 141 0.56 -4.18 -11.22
N GLY A 142 -0.72 -3.95 -11.51
CA GLY A 142 -1.72 -4.99 -11.77
C GLY A 142 -2.20 -5.80 -10.56
N ARG A 143 -1.61 -5.62 -9.37
CA ARG A 143 -2.02 -6.40 -8.18
C ARG A 143 -1.90 -5.66 -6.85
N VAL A 144 -2.78 -5.98 -5.90
CA VAL A 144 -2.65 -5.55 -4.50
C VAL A 144 -2.20 -6.73 -3.67
N VAL A 145 -1.33 -6.50 -2.70
CA VAL A 145 -0.88 -7.50 -1.74
C VAL A 145 -1.28 -7.04 -0.34
N ILE A 146 -2.11 -7.83 0.35
CA ILE A 146 -2.52 -7.57 1.73
C ILE A 146 -1.83 -8.56 2.64
N THR A 147 -0.94 -8.06 3.49
CA THR A 147 -0.18 -8.83 4.47
C THR A 147 -0.76 -8.63 5.86
N VAL A 148 -1.05 -9.72 6.56
CA VAL A 148 -1.44 -9.69 7.98
C VAL A 148 -0.19 -9.99 8.83
N PRO A 149 0.41 -9.01 9.53
CA PRO A 149 1.59 -9.24 10.35
C PRO A 149 1.24 -10.11 11.57
N ARG A 150 2.14 -11.03 11.90
CA ARG A 150 2.09 -11.84 13.12
C ARG A 150 2.16 -10.92 14.34
N GLN A 151 1.11 -10.91 15.14
CA GLN A 151 1.08 -10.15 16.41
C GLN A 151 1.54 -11.08 17.54
N GLY A 152 2.86 -11.18 17.73
CA GLY A 152 3.52 -11.81 18.88
C GLY A 152 4.31 -10.76 19.67
N SER A 153 4.35 -10.90 20.99
CA SER A 153 5.05 -10.01 21.92
C SER A 153 6.56 -10.03 21.70
N GLY A 154 7.12 -8.89 21.30
CA GLY A 154 8.58 -8.71 21.17
C GLY A 154 9.12 -9.39 19.91
N GLU A 155 9.91 -8.64 19.15
CA GLU A 155 10.59 -9.10 17.95
C GLU A 155 9.73 -9.21 16.69
N SER A 156 9.93 -8.21 15.82
CA SER A 156 9.25 -8.05 14.54
C SER A 156 9.75 -9.07 13.51
N THR A 157 9.40 -10.35 13.67
CA THR A 157 9.47 -11.28 12.55
C THR A 157 8.22 -11.08 11.70
N ILE A 158 8.34 -10.21 10.69
CA ILE A 158 7.30 -9.98 9.68
C ILE A 158 7.22 -11.23 8.80
N GLU A 159 6.42 -12.22 9.20
CA GLU A 159 6.04 -13.29 8.28
C GLU A 159 5.11 -12.71 7.22
N ARG A 160 5.64 -12.72 5.99
CA ARG A 160 5.15 -11.99 4.83
C ARG A 160 4.08 -12.82 4.13
N PHE A 161 2.83 -12.45 4.36
CA PHE A 161 1.70 -13.05 3.68
C PHE A 161 1.38 -12.27 2.40
N GLU A 162 2.02 -12.64 1.29
CA GLU A 162 1.76 -11.98 0.01
C GLU A 162 0.55 -12.62 -0.69
N HIS A 163 -0.59 -11.91 -0.76
CA HIS A 163 -1.76 -12.38 -1.49
C HIS A 163 -2.06 -11.47 -2.67
N PRO A 164 -1.73 -11.88 -3.92
CA PRO A 164 -1.97 -11.05 -5.08
C PRO A 164 -3.47 -11.01 -5.38
N PHE A 165 -4.09 -9.87 -5.12
CA PHE A 165 -5.40 -9.52 -5.67
C PHE A 165 -5.19 -8.88 -7.03
N THR A 166 -5.97 -9.27 -8.05
CA THR A 166 -5.91 -8.59 -9.36
C THR A 166 -6.70 -7.28 -9.29
N GLN A 167 -6.12 -6.16 -9.73
CA GLN A 167 -6.87 -4.92 -9.92
C GLN A 167 -7.56 -4.95 -11.29
N ARG A 168 -8.86 -4.63 -11.33
CA ARG A 168 -9.60 -4.40 -12.58
C ARG A 168 -10.08 -2.97 -12.66
#